data_AF-A0A9W7J0M7-F1
#
_entry.id   AF-A0A9W7J0M7-F1
#
_cell.length_a   1.000
_cell.length_b   1.000
_cell.length_c   1.000
_cell.angle_alpha   90.00
_cell.angle_beta   90.00
_cell.angle_gamma   90.00
#
_symmetry.space_group_name_H-M   'P 1'
#
loop_
_entity.id
_entity.type
_entity.pdbx_description
1 polymer ?
#
loop_
_entity_poly.entity_id
_entity_poly.type
_entity_poly.pdbx_seq_one_letter_code
_entity_poly.pdbx_strand_id
1 'polypeptide(L)'
;MSCGSDRPSPNCGVCVKGSNYVNSESDYFGRLIEVIQIQYLSWPVKSIVLFKCEWFDPRPRVGTRVHPKYPSLVEVNDKKRYNENDIFVLATQAIQVYYVNYPSCRRDKRD
;
A
#
# COMPACT_ATOMS: atom_id res chain seq x y z
N MET A 1 0.03 -11.77 25.45
CA MET A 1 -1.28 -11.68 24.77
C MET A 1 -2.01 -10.48 25.34
N SER A 2 -2.28 -9.49 24.50
CA SER A 2 -3.32 -8.48 24.72
C SER A 2 -3.71 -7.97 23.33
N CYS A 3 -4.80 -8.55 22.84
CA CYS A 3 -5.52 -8.12 21.65
C CYS A 3 -6.03 -6.69 21.93
N GLY A 4 -5.42 -5.70 21.29
CA GLY A 4 -5.96 -4.35 21.19
C GLY A 4 -6.82 -4.30 19.93
N SER A 5 -8.12 -4.25 20.15
CA SER A 5 -9.20 -3.95 19.20
C SER A 5 -8.83 -2.79 18.26
N ASP A 6 -9.27 -2.87 16.99
CA ASP A 6 -8.96 -1.98 15.85
C ASP A 6 -7.65 -2.20 15.08
N ARG A 7 -7.25 -3.47 14.84
CA ARG A 7 -6.36 -3.74 13.71
C ARG A 7 -7.22 -3.96 12.45
N PRO A 8 -7.18 -3.06 11.44
CA PRO A 8 -7.68 -3.40 10.12
C PRO A 8 -7.04 -4.73 9.71
N SER A 9 -7.81 -5.61 9.08
CA SER A 9 -7.30 -6.91 8.66
C SER A 9 -5.98 -6.69 7.91
N PRO A 10 -4.93 -7.46 8.23
CA PRO A 10 -3.57 -7.10 7.80
C PRO A 10 -3.35 -7.35 6.29
N ASN A 11 -4.42 -7.62 5.53
CA ASN A 11 -4.43 -8.00 4.13
C ASN A 11 -4.90 -6.90 3.18
N CYS A 12 -5.14 -5.68 3.67
CA CYS A 12 -5.61 -4.55 2.86
C CYS A 12 -4.47 -3.73 2.21
N GLY A 13 -3.23 -4.21 2.23
CA GLY A 13 -2.12 -3.47 1.62
C GLY A 13 -2.18 -3.51 0.10
N VAL A 14 -1.92 -2.36 -0.54
CA VAL A 14 -1.92 -2.20 -1.99
C VAL A 14 -0.64 -1.50 -2.44
N CYS A 15 -0.08 -1.94 -3.56
CA CYS A 15 1.03 -1.33 -4.26
C CYS A 15 0.63 -1.03 -5.71
N VAL A 16 0.99 0.14 -6.22
CA VAL A 16 0.90 0.49 -7.65
C VAL A 16 2.29 0.86 -8.13
N LYS A 17 2.73 0.22 -9.22
CA LYS A 17 4.05 0.46 -9.79
C LYS A 17 4.11 1.82 -10.46
N GLY A 18 5.18 2.57 -10.19
CA GLY A 18 5.45 3.82 -10.89
C GLY A 18 5.74 3.58 -12.38
N SER A 19 5.59 4.61 -13.21
CA SER A 19 5.84 4.54 -14.66
C SER A 19 7.31 4.22 -15.01
N ASN A 20 8.24 4.46 -14.09
CA ASN A 20 9.64 4.11 -14.22
C ASN A 20 9.88 2.69 -13.69
N TYR A 21 9.63 1.68 -14.52
CA TYR A 21 9.85 0.25 -14.21
C TYR A 21 11.28 -0.12 -13.81
N VAL A 22 12.23 0.82 -13.93
CA VAL A 22 13.65 0.63 -13.60
C VAL A 22 13.94 0.87 -12.12
N ASN A 23 13.14 1.71 -11.43
CA ASN A 23 13.41 2.06 -10.04
C ASN A 23 12.13 2.07 -9.18
N SER A 24 12.09 1.21 -8.16
CA SER A 24 10.98 1.09 -7.20
C SER A 24 10.81 2.33 -6.31
N GLU A 25 11.68 3.33 -6.45
CA GLU A 25 11.59 4.63 -5.77
C GLU A 25 10.35 5.44 -6.17
N SER A 26 9.67 5.08 -7.26
CA SER A 26 8.42 5.72 -7.71
C SER A 26 7.17 4.87 -7.46
N ASP A 27 7.29 3.75 -6.73
CA ASP A 27 6.15 2.89 -6.41
C ASP A 27 5.28 3.51 -5.30
N TYR A 28 3.97 3.41 -5.48
CA TYR A 28 2.99 3.89 -4.52
C TYR A 28 2.55 2.75 -3.62
N PHE A 29 2.60 2.97 -2.32
CA PHE A 29 2.18 2.02 -1.29
C PHE A 29 1.03 2.62 -0.50
N GLY A 30 0.01 1.83 -0.21
CA GLY A 30 -1.17 2.30 0.47
C GLY A 30 -2.03 1.20 1.07
N ARG A 31 -3.13 1.61 1.67
CA ARG A 31 -4.14 0.73 2.26
C ARG A 31 -5.45 0.87 1.49
N LEU A 32 -6.00 -0.26 1.05
CA LEU A 32 -7.33 -0.35 0.50
C LEU A 32 -8.36 0.07 1.55
N ILE A 33 -9.19 1.04 1.20
CA ILE A 33 -10.28 1.56 2.02
C ILE A 33 -11.62 1.07 1.51
N GLU A 34 -11.82 1.12 0.19
CA GLU A 34 -13.10 0.77 -0.43
C GLU A 34 -12.89 0.13 -1.80
N VAL A 35 -13.77 -0.81 -2.15
CA VAL A 35 -13.86 -1.43 -3.47
C VAL A 35 -15.15 -0.96 -4.13
N ILE A 36 -15.02 -0.25 -5.24
CA ILE A 36 -16.15 0.34 -5.96
C ILE A 36 -16.26 -0.35 -7.32
N GLN A 37 -17.41 -0.97 -7.58
CA GLN A 37 -17.71 -1.55 -8.90
C GLN A 37 -18.64 -0.63 -9.67
N ILE A 38 -18.22 -0.22 -10.87
CA ILE A 38 -19.03 0.58 -11.78
C ILE A 38 -19.43 -0.29 -12.95
N GLN A 39 -20.73 -0.36 -13.22
CA GLN A 39 -21.29 -1.09 -14.36
C GLN A 39 -21.79 -0.11 -15.42
N TYR A 40 -21.39 -0.33 -16.66
CA TYR A 40 -21.83 0.45 -17.80
C TYR A 40 -22.91 -0.34 -18.54
N LEU A 41 -24.08 0.29 -18.71
CA LEU A 41 -25.21 -0.23 -19.49
C LEU A 41 -24.93 -0.14 -20.99
N SER A 42 -23.89 -0.83 -21.45
CA SER A 42 -23.51 -0.99 -22.86
C SER A 42 -23.73 -2.44 -23.29
N TRP A 43 -23.67 -2.73 -24.59
CA TRP A 43 -23.69 -4.10 -25.12
C TRP A 43 -22.34 -4.44 -25.76
N PRO A 44 -21.61 -5.48 -25.29
CA PRO A 44 -21.89 -6.26 -24.08
C PRO A 44 -21.76 -5.41 -22.81
N VAL A 45 -22.43 -5.82 -21.74
CA VAL A 45 -22.35 -5.13 -20.44
C VAL A 45 -20.92 -5.18 -19.93
N LYS A 46 -20.37 -4.01 -19.57
CA LYS A 46 -19.00 -3.87 -19.07
C LYS A 46 -19.04 -3.45 -17.61
N SER A 47 -18.06 -3.89 -16.83
CA SER A 47 -17.84 -3.37 -15.48
C SER A 47 -16.36 -3.10 -15.24
N ILE A 48 -16.09 -2.11 -14.41
CA ILE A 48 -14.76 -1.80 -13.91
C ILE A 48 -14.77 -1.82 -12.38
N VAL A 49 -13.64 -2.18 -11.79
CA VAL A 49 -13.46 -2.16 -10.34
C VAL A 49 -12.38 -1.12 -10.02
N LEU A 50 -12.75 -0.16 -9.18
CA LEU A 50 -11.88 0.87 -8.64
C LEU A 50 -11.60 0.57 -7.17
N PHE A 51 -10.37 0.80 -6.77
CA PHE A 51 -9.94 0.78 -5.38
C PHE A 51 -9.74 2.20 -4.90
N LYS A 52 -10.46 2.57 -3.84
CA LYS A 52 -10.15 3.75 -3.04
C LYS A 52 -9.07 3.37 -2.04
N CYS A 53 -7.95 4.06 -2.08
CA CYS A 53 -6.81 3.77 -1.24
C CYS A 53 -6.37 5.00 -0.45
N GLU A 54 -5.92 4.78 0.79
CA GLU A 54 -5.09 5.73 1.52
C GLU A 54 -3.62 5.46 1.20
N TRP A 55 -2.95 6.43 0.59
CA TRP A 55 -1.56 6.28 0.19
C TRP A 55 -0.60 6.82 1.24
N PHE A 56 0.54 6.14 1.41
CA PHE A 56 1.70 6.69 2.08
C PHE A 56 2.40 7.70 1.16
N ASP A 57 3.13 8.64 1.75
CA ASP A 57 3.90 9.62 0.97
C ASP A 57 4.99 8.89 0.13
N PRO A 58 4.92 8.94 -1.20
CA PRO A 58 5.80 8.16 -2.06
C PRO A 58 7.22 8.73 -2.12
N ARG A 59 7.46 9.93 -1.57
CA ARG A 59 8.77 10.60 -1.66
C ARG A 59 9.83 9.78 -0.91
N PRO A 60 10.93 9.39 -1.59
CA PRO A 60 12.00 8.64 -0.96
C PRO A 60 12.55 9.36 0.27
N ARG A 61 12.77 8.60 1.34
CA ARG A 61 13.26 9.08 2.65
C ARG A 61 12.30 10.03 3.39
N VAL A 62 11.08 10.25 2.87
CA VAL A 62 10.01 10.98 3.57
C VAL A 62 8.93 10.01 4.04
N GLY A 63 8.28 9.32 3.10
CA GLY A 63 7.25 8.33 3.42
C GLY A 63 7.60 6.89 3.05
N THR A 64 8.53 6.69 2.11
CA THR A 64 8.99 5.36 1.70
C THR A 64 10.52 5.27 1.72
N ARG A 65 11.04 4.07 2.00
CA ARG A 65 12.47 3.77 1.91
C ARG A 65 12.67 2.32 1.47
N VAL A 66 13.32 2.13 0.32
CA VAL A 66 13.72 0.81 -0.17
C VAL A 66 14.99 0.37 0.58
N HIS A 67 15.02 -0.89 1.04
CA HIS A 67 16.18 -1.42 1.71
C HIS A 67 17.34 -1.63 0.71
N PRO A 68 18.57 -1.15 1.00
CA PRO A 68 19.67 -1.12 0.04
C PRO A 68 20.14 -2.53 -0.41
N LYS A 69 20.00 -3.53 0.47
CA LYS A 69 20.37 -4.94 0.18
C LYS A 69 19.19 -5.80 -0.31
N TYR A 70 17.96 -5.38 -0.04
CA TYR A 70 16.76 -6.19 -0.26
C TYR A 70 15.69 -5.31 -0.93
N PRO A 71 15.70 -5.17 -2.26
CA PRO A 71 14.79 -4.25 -2.97
C PRO A 71 13.30 -4.55 -2.77
N SER A 72 12.95 -5.78 -2.41
CA SER A 72 11.58 -6.20 -2.07
C SER A 72 11.12 -5.74 -0.68
N LEU A 73 12.05 -5.32 0.19
CA LEU A 73 11.74 -4.79 1.51
C LEU A 73 11.66 -3.27 1.44
N VAL A 74 10.44 -2.77 1.55
CA VAL A 74 10.14 -1.34 1.57
C VAL A 74 9.60 -0.96 2.93
N GLU A 75 10.26 0.00 3.56
CA GLU A 75 9.78 0.63 4.77
C GLU A 75 8.82 1.74 4.40
N VAL A 76 7.66 1.75 5.05
CA VAL A 76 6.65 2.81 4.92
C VAL A 76 6.53 3.56 6.24
N ASN A 77 6.47 4.88 6.18
CA ASN A 77 6.24 5.73 7.33
C ASN A 77 4.74 5.97 7.50
N ASP A 78 4.13 5.24 8.44
CA ASP A 78 2.67 5.30 8.66
C ASP A 78 2.15 6.71 9.02
N LYS A 79 3.03 7.56 9.57
CA LYS A 79 2.70 8.96 9.93
C LYS A 79 2.72 9.92 8.73
N LYS A 80 3.25 9.50 7.59
CA LYS A 80 3.37 10.32 6.38
C LYS A 80 2.41 9.78 5.32
N ARG A 81 1.24 10.39 5.25
CA ARG A 81 0.22 10.11 4.24
C ARG A 81 0.33 11.09 3.09
N TYR A 82 0.00 10.61 1.90
CA TYR A 82 -0.13 11.43 0.72
C TYR A 82 -1.51 12.10 0.75
N ASN A 83 -1.55 13.38 1.13
CA ASN A 83 -2.78 14.14 1.35
C ASN A 83 -3.34 14.74 0.05
N GLU A 84 -3.52 13.92 -0.97
CA GLU A 84 -4.33 14.29 -2.13
C GLU A 84 -5.66 13.53 -2.03
N ASN A 85 -6.76 14.28 -2.07
CA ASN A 85 -8.10 13.74 -1.86
C ASN A 85 -8.41 12.67 -2.93
N ASP A 86 -8.89 11.51 -2.46
CA ASP A 86 -9.57 10.45 -3.22
C ASP A 86 -8.87 9.97 -4.51
N ILE A 87 -7.66 9.41 -4.37
CA ILE A 87 -7.00 8.71 -5.48
C ILE A 87 -7.59 7.31 -5.63
N PHE A 88 -8.39 7.14 -6.68
CA PHE A 88 -8.85 5.84 -7.15
C PHE A 88 -7.85 5.22 -8.11
N VAL A 89 -7.63 3.91 -7.98
CA VAL A 89 -6.83 3.12 -8.92
C VAL A 89 -7.65 1.99 -9.48
N LEU A 90 -7.38 1.58 -10.72
CA LEU A 90 -8.01 0.37 -11.26
C LEU A 90 -7.50 -0.84 -10.48
N ALA A 91 -8.40 -1.74 -10.10
CA ALA A 91 -8.03 -2.98 -9.42
C ALA A 91 -7.00 -3.80 -10.22
N THR A 92 -7.03 -3.70 -11.56
CA THR A 92 -6.09 -4.36 -12.47
C THR A 92 -4.67 -3.79 -12.43
N GLN A 93 -4.49 -2.58 -11.91
CA GLN A 93 -3.18 -1.92 -11.75
C GLN A 93 -2.59 -2.09 -10.35
N ALA A 94 -3.37 -2.65 -9.43
CA ALA A 94 -3.02 -2.79 -8.02
C ALA A 94 -2.46 -4.20 -7.72
N ILE A 95 -1.40 -4.24 -6.92
CA ILE A 95 -0.77 -5.46 -6.41
C ILE A 95 -1.02 -5.54 -4.90
N GLN A 96 -1.45 -6.70 -4.39
CA GLN A 96 -1.62 -6.90 -2.96
C GLN A 96 -0.26 -6.97 -2.25
N VAL A 97 -0.11 -6.23 -1.16
CA VAL A 97 1.06 -6.26 -0.30
C VAL A 97 0.65 -6.44 1.17
N TYR A 98 1.60 -6.84 1.99
CA TYR A 98 1.40 -7.06 3.42
C TYR A 98 2.34 -6.16 4.22
N TYR A 99 1.84 -5.58 5.31
CA TYR A 99 2.62 -4.69 6.18
C TYR A 99 2.88 -5.34 7.54
N VAL A 100 4.12 -5.17 8.03
CA VAL A 100 4.55 -5.64 9.36
C VAL A 100 5.24 -4.50 10.10
N ASN A 101 4.95 -4.35 11.39
CA ASN A 101 5.66 -3.41 12.24
C ASN A 101 7.14 -3.81 12.37
N TYR A 102 8.04 -2.90 11.99
CA TYR A 102 9.50 -3.07 12.05
C TYR A 102 10.15 -1.89 12.82
N PRO A 103 11.22 -2.09 13.62
CA PRO A 103 11.87 -3.37 13.91
C PRO A 103 10.98 -4.25 14.77
N SER A 104 10.87 -5.54 14.41
CA SER A 104 10.24 -6.52 15.28
C SER A 104 10.95 -6.41 16.63
N CYS A 105 10.24 -6.05 17.70
CA CYS A 105 10.82 -5.95 19.03
C CYS A 105 11.21 -7.35 19.54
N ARG A 106 12.27 -7.91 18.99
CA ARG A 106 13.12 -8.88 19.66
C ARG A 106 14.41 -8.14 19.96
N ARG A 107 14.39 -7.39 21.07
CA ARG A 107 15.62 -7.23 21.83
C ARG A 107 15.91 -8.63 22.35
N ASP A 108 16.73 -9.39 21.63
CA ASP A 108 17.43 -10.49 22.30
C ASP A 108 18.17 -9.83 23.46
N LYS A 109 17.73 -10.16 24.66
CA LYS A 109 18.56 -9.94 25.84
C LYS A 109 19.80 -10.77 25.56
N ARG A 110 20.91 -10.09 25.28
CA ARG A 110 22.22 -10.73 25.29
C ARG A 110 22.47 -11.09 26.75
N ASP A 111 22.55 -12.39 27.01
CA ASP A 111 23.04 -12.99 28.24
C ASP A 111 24.48 -12.55 28.54
#